data_AF-A0A151RGW6-F1
#
_entry.id   AF-A0A151RGW6-F1
#
_cell.length_a   1.000
_cell.length_b   1.000
_cell.length_c   1.000
_cell.angle_alpha   90.00
_cell.angle_beta   90.00
_cell.angle_gamma   90.00
#
_symmetry.space_group_name_H-M   'P 1'
#
loop_
_entity.id
_entity.type
_entity.pdbx_description
1 polymer ?
#
loop_
_entity_poly.entity_id
_entity_poly.type
_entity_poly.pdbx_seq_one_letter_code
_entity_poly.pdbx_strand_id
1 'polypeptide(L)'
;MEQSRFVIPASEVESREALPSLVSSSEPLVRTPISNFNVAAVGLGASGRAFVGELRHAPDVQILITSDPNPSFTPLSHLLSHHFGPHDLLPQSEPLLLEPRHNNLTLPNPNSLTLAALEAANASHAPYSACPSGVALLDSKGALYKGSYIESAAYNPSLGPLQAALVAFISAGGGDYEDIAAAVLVEKEGALIKQDHTARLLLHSIAPLCRFEAFLAT
;
A
#
# COMPACT_ATOMS: atom_id res chain seq x y z
N MET A 1 28.57 -23.19 -31.88
CA MET A 1 27.12 -23.27 -31.63
C MET A 1 26.97 -23.68 -30.19
N GLU A 2 26.84 -22.68 -29.34
CA GLU A 2 26.98 -22.80 -27.90
C GLU A 2 25.64 -22.46 -27.26
N GLN A 3 25.25 -23.30 -26.31
CA GLN A 3 23.91 -23.39 -25.74
C GLN A 3 23.75 -22.29 -24.68
N SER A 4 22.94 -21.28 -24.97
CA SER A 4 22.76 -20.13 -24.08
C SER A 4 22.12 -20.53 -22.75
N ARG A 5 22.87 -20.33 -21.66
CA ARG A 5 22.43 -20.49 -20.26
C ARG A 5 21.63 -19.24 -19.83
N PHE A 6 20.47 -19.42 -19.20
CA PHE A 6 19.56 -18.33 -18.77
C PHE A 6 19.64 -18.00 -17.28
N VAL A 7 20.72 -18.38 -16.58
CA VAL A 7 20.90 -18.03 -15.17
C VAL A 7 22.28 -17.40 -15.01
N ILE A 8 22.28 -16.09 -14.77
CA ILE A 8 23.47 -15.28 -14.50
C ILE A 8 23.45 -14.92 -13.00
N PRO A 9 24.50 -15.24 -12.23
CA PRO A 9 24.56 -14.93 -10.81
C PRO A 9 24.59 -13.41 -10.56
N ALA A 10 24.05 -13.00 -9.41
CA ALA A 10 23.80 -11.60 -9.03
C ALA A 10 25.04 -10.68 -9.04
N SER A 11 26.26 -11.22 -9.11
CA SER A 11 27.50 -10.46 -9.24
C SER A 11 27.74 -9.87 -10.65
N GLU A 12 26.95 -10.25 -11.66
CA GLU A 12 27.13 -9.83 -13.06
C GLU A 12 26.03 -8.87 -13.59
N VAL A 13 25.09 -8.44 -12.74
CA VAL A 13 24.06 -7.47 -13.14
C VAL A 13 24.55 -6.04 -12.93
N GLU A 14 25.45 -5.60 -13.80
CA GLU A 14 25.69 -4.18 -14.05
C GLU A 14 25.54 -3.88 -15.55
N SER A 15 24.32 -3.56 -16.02
CA SER A 15 24.08 -2.55 -17.08
C SER A 15 22.60 -2.47 -17.51
N ARG A 16 22.23 -1.26 -17.95
CA ARG A 16 20.89 -0.64 -18.05
C ARG A 16 19.98 -1.05 -19.23
N GLU A 17 20.26 -2.09 -20.00
CA GLU A 17 19.68 -2.19 -21.36
C GLU A 17 18.37 -2.99 -21.54
N ALA A 18 17.80 -3.60 -20.48
CA ALA A 18 16.62 -4.48 -20.65
C ALA A 18 15.25 -3.79 -20.48
N LEU A 19 15.20 -2.54 -20.02
CA LEU A 19 13.95 -1.85 -19.68
C LEU A 19 13.14 -1.30 -20.88
N PRO A 20 13.75 -0.78 -21.97
CA PRO A 20 12.99 -0.13 -23.05
C PRO A 20 12.14 -1.08 -23.90
N SER A 21 12.54 -2.34 -24.08
CA SER A 21 11.81 -3.32 -24.89
C SER A 21 10.51 -3.81 -24.26
N LEU A 22 10.35 -3.61 -22.95
CA LEU A 22 9.13 -3.98 -22.23
C LEU A 22 7.99 -2.97 -22.46
N VAL A 23 8.33 -1.71 -22.77
CA VAL A 23 7.36 -0.60 -22.87
C VAL A 23 6.39 -0.79 -24.04
N SER A 24 6.89 -1.13 -25.24
CA SER A 24 6.04 -1.31 -26.44
C SER A 24 5.12 -2.54 -26.37
N SER A 25 5.49 -3.58 -25.62
CA SER A 25 4.66 -4.78 -25.48
C SER A 25 3.54 -4.60 -24.44
N SER A 26 3.72 -3.68 -23.50
CA SER A 26 2.72 -3.36 -22.48
C SER A 26 1.71 -2.29 -22.91
N GLU A 27 2.03 -1.46 -23.89
CA GLU A 27 1.25 -0.29 -24.33
C GLU A 27 -0.23 -0.56 -24.67
N PRO A 28 -0.62 -1.67 -25.34
CA PRO A 28 -2.03 -1.96 -25.65
C PRO A 28 -2.84 -2.47 -24.44
N LEU A 29 -2.15 -2.88 -23.37
CA LEU A 29 -2.73 -3.49 -22.16
C LEU A 29 -2.95 -2.46 -21.04
N VAL A 30 -2.45 -1.24 -21.23
CA VAL A 30 -2.61 -0.15 -20.27
C VAL A 30 -3.97 0.53 -20.48
N ARG A 31 -4.96 0.11 -19.68
CA ARG A 31 -6.06 0.99 -19.27
C ARG A 31 -6.04 1.11 -17.75
N THR A 32 -5.82 2.31 -17.25
CA THR A 32 -6.03 2.68 -15.85
C THR A 32 -7.52 2.55 -15.50
N PRO A 33 -7.92 1.78 -14.45
CA PRO A 33 -7.24 1.62 -13.17
C PRO A 33 -6.50 0.28 -13.02
N ILE A 34 -5.18 0.42 -13.06
CA ILE A 34 -4.05 -0.40 -12.58
C ILE A 34 -3.81 -1.80 -13.15
N SER A 35 -4.73 -2.76 -13.26
CA SER A 35 -4.33 -4.04 -13.93
C SER A 35 -5.41 -5.07 -14.31
N ASN A 36 -6.66 -4.98 -13.85
CA ASN A 36 -7.63 -6.10 -13.92
C ASN A 36 -7.12 -7.43 -13.32
N PHE A 37 -5.97 -7.43 -12.63
CA PHE A 37 -5.50 -8.57 -11.85
C PHE A 37 -5.84 -8.34 -10.38
N ASN A 38 -6.36 -9.38 -9.73
CA ASN A 38 -6.50 -9.40 -8.29
C ASN A 38 -5.10 -9.48 -7.68
N VAL A 39 -4.57 -8.35 -7.22
CA VAL A 39 -3.27 -8.31 -6.53
C VAL A 39 -3.51 -8.55 -5.05
N ALA A 40 -2.84 -9.54 -4.49
CA ALA A 40 -2.81 -9.81 -3.05
C ALA A 40 -1.36 -9.83 -2.55
N ALA A 41 -1.13 -9.31 -1.35
CA ALA A 41 0.13 -9.45 -0.65
C ALA A 41 0.05 -10.68 0.28
N VAL A 42 1.11 -11.49 0.30
CA VAL A 42 1.23 -12.66 1.17
C VAL A 42 2.48 -12.50 2.03
N GLY A 43 2.31 -12.53 3.35
CA GLY A 43 3.43 -12.52 4.29
C GLY A 43 3.64 -13.89 4.91
N LEU A 44 4.88 -14.37 5.04
CA LEU A 44 5.20 -15.57 5.81
C LEU A 44 5.69 -15.17 7.21
N GLY A 45 4.95 -15.56 8.24
CA GLY A 45 5.34 -15.33 9.63
C GLY A 45 6.42 -16.30 10.10
N ALA A 46 7.17 -15.91 11.14
CA ALA A 46 8.18 -16.78 11.78
C ALA A 46 7.61 -18.11 12.34
N SER A 47 6.29 -18.17 12.55
CA SER A 47 5.56 -19.38 12.93
C SER A 47 5.32 -20.37 11.78
N GLY A 48 5.72 -20.02 10.55
CA GLY A 48 5.43 -20.79 9.34
C GLY A 48 4.02 -20.58 8.78
N ARG A 49 3.20 -19.74 9.43
CA ARG A 49 1.86 -19.38 8.93
C ARG A 49 1.97 -18.30 7.88
N ALA A 50 1.27 -18.48 6.78
CA ALA A 50 1.09 -17.43 5.79
C ALA A 50 -0.12 -16.56 6.14
N PHE A 51 0.07 -15.26 6.00
CA PHE A 51 -0.96 -14.25 6.12
C PHE A 51 -1.47 -13.91 4.72
N VAL A 52 -2.78 -14.09 4.56
CA VAL A 52 -3.52 -13.66 3.39
C VAL A 52 -4.14 -12.32 3.73
N GLY A 53 -3.87 -11.31 2.89
CA GLY A 53 -4.30 -9.93 3.10
C GLY A 53 -5.76 -9.74 3.53
N GLU A 54 -6.05 -8.54 4.01
CA GLU A 54 -7.34 -8.08 4.54
C GLU A 54 -8.51 -8.06 3.54
N LEU A 55 -8.41 -8.73 2.40
CA LEU A 55 -9.43 -8.71 1.34
C LEU A 55 -10.56 -9.69 1.63
N ARG A 56 -11.78 -9.34 1.23
CA ARG A 56 -12.87 -10.32 1.21
C ARG A 56 -12.60 -11.39 0.15
N HIS A 57 -12.92 -12.64 0.49
CA HIS A 57 -12.68 -13.80 -0.39
C HIS A 57 -11.22 -13.96 -0.83
N ALA A 58 -10.28 -13.44 -0.04
CA ALA A 58 -8.86 -13.57 -0.33
C ALA A 58 -8.39 -15.03 -0.58
N PRO A 59 -8.91 -16.06 0.11
CA PRO A 59 -8.60 -17.47 -0.20
C PRO A 59 -8.96 -17.92 -1.63
N ASP A 60 -9.89 -17.23 -2.30
CA ASP A 60 -10.39 -17.53 -3.64
C ASP A 60 -9.62 -16.80 -4.75
N VAL A 61 -8.75 -15.85 -4.39
CA VAL A 61 -7.91 -15.09 -5.34
C VAL A 61 -7.06 -16.05 -6.15
N GLN A 62 -7.17 -15.96 -7.49
CA GLN A 62 -6.42 -16.81 -8.41
C GLN A 62 -4.99 -16.28 -8.60
N ILE A 63 -4.01 -17.12 -8.30
CA ILE A 63 -2.59 -16.82 -8.43
C ILE A 63 -2.01 -17.65 -9.59
N LEU A 64 -1.18 -17.01 -10.42
CA LEU A 64 -0.41 -17.65 -11.49
C LEU A 64 1.08 -17.53 -11.18
N ILE A 65 1.76 -18.66 -11.03
CA ILE A 65 3.21 -18.68 -10.82
C ILE A 65 3.88 -18.82 -12.20
N THR A 66 4.39 -17.70 -12.74
CA THR A 66 4.95 -17.64 -14.10
C THR A 66 6.29 -18.37 -14.25
N SER A 67 6.95 -18.67 -13.14
CA SER A 67 8.17 -19.48 -13.10
C SER A 67 7.90 -20.99 -13.11
N ASP A 68 6.64 -21.42 -12.94
CA ASP A 68 6.27 -22.83 -13.09
C ASP A 68 6.42 -23.24 -14.56
N PRO A 69 7.04 -24.40 -14.87
CA PRO A 69 7.13 -24.90 -16.24
C PRO A 69 5.76 -25.11 -16.91
N ASN A 70 4.69 -25.32 -16.15
CA ASN A 70 3.31 -25.43 -16.63
C ASN A 70 2.39 -24.48 -15.83
N PRO A 71 2.43 -23.17 -16.11
CA PRO A 71 1.76 -22.18 -15.29
C PRO A 71 0.24 -22.35 -15.38
N SER A 72 -0.39 -22.60 -14.23
CA SER A 72 -1.85 -22.69 -14.10
C SER A 72 -2.35 -21.83 -12.95
N PHE A 73 -3.50 -21.19 -13.15
CA PHE A 73 -4.17 -20.46 -12.09
C PHE A 73 -4.55 -21.41 -10.96
N THR A 74 -4.19 -21.03 -9.74
CA THR A 74 -4.48 -21.78 -8.53
C THR A 74 -5.01 -20.82 -7.46
N PRO A 75 -6.06 -21.16 -6.71
CA PRO A 75 -6.54 -20.29 -5.63
C PRO A 75 -5.46 -20.13 -4.55
N LEU A 76 -5.42 -18.94 -3.94
CA LEU A 76 -4.47 -18.61 -2.89
C LEU A 76 -4.53 -19.57 -1.70
N SER A 77 -5.71 -20.11 -1.40
CA SER A 77 -5.91 -21.15 -0.38
C SER A 77 -5.09 -22.42 -0.60
N HIS A 78 -4.76 -22.79 -1.84
CA HIS A 78 -3.89 -23.95 -2.11
C HIS A 78 -2.43 -23.68 -1.76
N LEU A 79 -1.99 -22.43 -1.86
CA LEU A 79 -0.63 -22.04 -1.48
C LEU A 79 -0.50 -21.94 0.05
N LEU A 80 -1.62 -21.71 0.75
CA LEU A 80 -1.63 -21.34 2.16
C LEU A 80 -2.59 -22.24 2.95
N SER A 81 -2.11 -23.43 3.29
CA SER A 81 -2.80 -24.31 4.22
C SER A 81 -2.79 -23.71 5.63
N HIS A 82 -3.96 -23.65 6.29
CA HIS A 82 -4.15 -23.09 7.64
C HIS A 82 -3.80 -21.60 7.80
N HIS A 83 -4.38 -20.74 6.96
CA HIS A 83 -4.21 -19.29 7.05
C HIS A 83 -4.85 -18.68 8.30
N PHE A 84 -4.33 -17.54 8.71
CA PHE A 84 -4.93 -16.64 9.71
C PHE A 84 -5.35 -15.35 9.00
N GLY A 85 -6.54 -14.84 9.30
CA GLY A 85 -7.12 -13.69 8.60
C GLY A 85 -8.17 -12.91 9.40
N PRO A 86 -8.84 -11.94 8.76
CA PRO A 86 -9.72 -10.99 9.44
C PRO A 86 -10.83 -11.66 10.24
N HIS A 87 -11.44 -12.71 9.70
CA HIS A 87 -12.56 -13.41 10.34
C HIS A 87 -12.19 -14.29 11.54
N ASP A 88 -10.90 -14.44 11.84
CA ASP A 88 -10.45 -15.00 13.12
C ASP A 88 -10.59 -13.99 14.28
N LEU A 89 -10.67 -12.69 13.97
CA LEU A 89 -10.73 -11.60 14.94
C LEU A 89 -11.99 -10.73 14.82
N LEU A 90 -12.60 -10.66 13.63
CA LEU A 90 -13.67 -9.74 13.28
C LEU A 90 -14.96 -10.49 12.90
N PRO A 91 -16.14 -9.89 13.15
CA PRO A 91 -17.40 -10.46 12.68
C PRO A 91 -17.48 -10.47 11.14
N GLN A 92 -18.27 -11.38 10.58
CA GLN A 92 -18.45 -11.53 9.12
C GLN A 92 -18.99 -10.26 8.43
N SER A 93 -19.70 -9.42 9.18
CA SER A 93 -20.28 -8.16 8.71
C SER A 93 -19.29 -7.00 8.65
N GLU A 94 -18.09 -7.14 9.23
CA GLU A 94 -17.09 -6.07 9.22
C GLU A 94 -16.62 -5.80 7.78
N PRO A 95 -16.61 -4.53 7.31
CA PRO A 95 -16.06 -4.17 6.02
C PRO A 95 -14.56 -4.44 5.96
N LEU A 96 -14.14 -5.23 4.99
CA LEU A 96 -12.74 -5.61 4.77
C LEU A 96 -12.01 -4.60 3.88
N LEU A 97 -10.72 -4.82 3.62
CA LEU A 97 -9.92 -3.93 2.78
C LEU A 97 -10.51 -3.84 1.36
N LEU A 98 -10.46 -2.64 0.79
CA LEU A 98 -11.09 -2.24 -0.49
C LEU A 98 -12.62 -2.17 -0.48
N GLU A 99 -13.29 -2.57 0.60
CA GLU A 99 -14.74 -2.37 0.71
C GLU A 99 -15.07 -0.93 1.12
N PRO A 100 -16.24 -0.41 0.73
CA PRO A 100 -16.65 0.94 1.09
C PRO A 100 -16.64 1.15 2.61
N ARG A 101 -15.95 2.20 3.06
CA ARG A 101 -15.97 2.64 4.46
C ARG A 101 -15.87 4.15 4.60
N HIS A 102 -16.37 4.63 5.73
CA HIS A 102 -16.23 6.02 6.15
C HIS A 102 -16.14 6.08 7.68
N ASN A 103 -14.97 6.45 8.21
CA ASN A 103 -14.72 6.47 9.66
C ASN A 103 -15.38 7.64 10.41
N ASN A 104 -16.10 8.52 9.70
CA ASN A 104 -16.86 9.65 10.25
C ASN A 104 -16.02 10.67 11.04
N LEU A 105 -14.73 10.75 10.72
CA LEU A 105 -13.83 11.77 11.24
C LEU A 105 -14.16 13.13 10.64
N THR A 106 -14.03 14.16 11.47
CA THR A 106 -14.30 15.55 11.10
C THR A 106 -13.15 16.47 11.55
N LEU A 107 -12.89 17.51 10.75
CA LEU A 107 -11.96 18.59 11.07
C LEU A 107 -12.59 19.94 10.71
N PRO A 108 -12.41 20.99 11.52
CA PRO A 108 -12.92 22.31 11.21
C PRO A 108 -12.07 23.00 10.13
N ASN A 109 -12.73 23.54 9.10
CA ASN A 109 -12.12 24.39 8.06
C ASN A 109 -10.83 23.84 7.42
N PRO A 110 -10.81 22.58 6.93
CA PRO A 110 -9.60 22.01 6.32
C PRO A 110 -9.25 22.74 5.01
N ASN A 111 -7.98 23.08 4.83
CA ASN A 111 -7.46 23.47 3.51
C ASN A 111 -7.42 22.26 2.56
N SER A 112 -7.11 22.46 1.28
CA SER A 112 -7.17 21.38 0.27
C SER A 112 -6.28 20.17 0.61
N LEU A 113 -5.08 20.39 1.16
CA LEU A 113 -4.16 19.30 1.52
C LEU A 113 -4.66 18.54 2.76
N THR A 114 -5.17 19.27 3.75
CA THR A 114 -5.74 18.71 4.98
C THR A 114 -7.01 17.92 4.69
N LEU A 115 -7.85 18.41 3.77
CA LEU A 115 -9.06 17.71 3.33
C LEU A 115 -8.70 16.37 2.66
N ALA A 116 -7.68 16.34 1.80
CA ALA A 116 -7.22 15.10 1.18
C ALA A 116 -6.71 14.07 2.21
N ALA A 117 -6.02 14.52 3.25
CA ALA A 117 -5.57 13.65 4.35
C ALA A 117 -6.77 13.15 5.19
N LEU A 118 -7.76 14.01 5.45
CA LEU A 118 -9.00 13.63 6.15
C LEU A 118 -9.81 12.60 5.36
N GLU A 119 -9.95 12.78 4.05
CA GLU A 119 -10.59 11.80 3.16
C GLU A 119 -9.88 10.44 3.22
N ALA A 120 -8.54 10.44 3.20
CA ALA A 120 -7.76 9.22 3.32
C ALA A 120 -7.96 8.55 4.70
N ALA A 121 -8.01 9.35 5.78
CA ALA A 121 -8.29 8.86 7.12
C ALA A 121 -9.70 8.27 7.22
N ASN A 122 -10.69 8.92 6.61
CA ASN A 122 -12.06 8.41 6.55
C ASN A 122 -12.19 7.12 5.73
N ALA A 123 -11.36 6.93 4.70
CA ALA A 123 -11.30 5.70 3.92
C ALA A 123 -10.37 4.62 4.53
N SER A 124 -9.70 4.88 5.67
CA SER A 124 -8.68 3.98 6.21
C SER A 124 -9.22 2.70 6.85
N HIS A 125 -8.50 1.59 6.62
CA HIS A 125 -8.81 0.28 7.15
C HIS A 125 -8.13 0.08 8.50
N ALA A 126 -8.83 0.34 9.61
CA ALA A 126 -8.29 0.18 10.97
C ALA A 126 -9.27 -0.51 11.95
N PRO A 127 -9.80 -1.71 11.63
CA PRO A 127 -10.80 -2.36 12.46
C PRO A 127 -10.26 -2.95 13.77
N TYR A 128 -8.94 -3.12 13.91
CA TYR A 128 -8.34 -3.80 15.07
C TYR A 128 -8.03 -2.82 16.20
N SER A 129 -7.42 -1.67 15.87
CA SER A 129 -7.10 -0.64 16.87
C SER A 129 -8.13 0.48 16.96
N ALA A 130 -9.04 0.59 15.98
CA ALA A 130 -9.93 1.74 15.82
C ALA A 130 -9.18 3.09 15.77
N CYS A 131 -7.97 3.10 15.20
CA CYS A 131 -7.11 4.27 15.01
C CYS A 131 -7.00 4.67 13.52
N PRO A 132 -8.09 5.15 12.90
CA PRO A 132 -8.05 5.58 11.52
C PRO A 132 -7.12 6.77 11.33
N SER A 133 -6.35 6.74 10.24
CA SER A 133 -5.40 7.79 9.89
C SER A 133 -5.13 7.83 8.39
N GLY A 134 -4.72 8.99 7.90
CA GLY A 134 -4.48 9.26 6.49
C GLY A 134 -3.43 10.34 6.30
N VAL A 135 -2.64 10.22 5.23
CA VAL A 135 -1.64 11.20 4.85
C VAL A 135 -1.95 11.73 3.48
N ALA A 136 -1.73 13.02 3.26
CA ALA A 136 -1.65 13.61 1.94
C ALA A 136 -0.30 14.30 1.74
N LEU A 137 0.22 14.22 0.51
CA LEU A 137 1.45 14.82 0.03
C LEU A 137 1.11 15.82 -1.07
N LEU A 138 1.83 16.95 -1.07
CA LEU A 138 1.82 17.95 -2.13
C LEU A 138 3.23 18.04 -2.71
N ASP A 139 3.36 17.83 -4.02
CA ASP A 139 4.65 17.99 -4.70
C ASP A 139 4.93 19.44 -5.09
N SER A 140 6.14 19.68 -5.60
CA SER A 140 6.63 20.98 -6.08
C SER A 140 5.86 21.51 -7.30
N LYS A 141 5.12 20.64 -8.01
CA LYS A 141 4.29 20.96 -9.19
C LYS A 141 2.83 21.24 -8.82
N GLY A 142 2.45 21.04 -7.54
CA GLY A 142 1.11 21.25 -7.03
C GLY A 142 0.18 20.03 -7.12
N ALA A 143 0.71 18.84 -7.43
CA ALA A 143 -0.06 17.60 -7.46
C ALA A 143 -0.24 17.01 -6.06
N LEU A 144 -1.43 16.43 -5.82
CA LEU A 144 -1.83 15.84 -4.55
C LEU A 144 -1.83 14.31 -4.61
N TYR A 145 -1.27 13.69 -3.59
CA TYR A 145 -1.22 12.23 -3.44
C TYR A 145 -1.69 11.88 -2.03
N LYS A 146 -2.54 10.87 -1.88
CA LYS A 146 -3.09 10.51 -0.57
C LYS A 146 -2.98 9.01 -0.30
N GLY A 147 -2.76 8.68 0.96
CA GLY A 147 -2.58 7.33 1.44
C GLY A 147 -3.36 7.09 2.73
N SER A 148 -4.14 6.02 2.75
CA SER A 148 -4.89 5.59 3.91
C SER A 148 -4.07 4.61 4.74
N TYR A 149 -4.29 4.63 6.06
CA TYR A 149 -3.80 3.56 6.92
C TYR A 149 -4.49 2.23 6.59
N ILE A 150 -3.73 1.15 6.54
CA ILE A 150 -4.23 -0.21 6.31
C ILE A 150 -3.65 -1.10 7.40
N GLU A 151 -4.47 -1.42 8.39
CA GLU A 151 -4.14 -2.41 9.39
C GLU A 151 -4.17 -3.82 8.82
N SER A 152 -3.51 -4.73 9.53
CA SER A 152 -3.61 -6.16 9.30
C SER A 152 -3.97 -6.89 10.60
N ALA A 153 -4.74 -7.97 10.49
CA ALA A 153 -5.02 -8.92 11.59
C ALA A 153 -3.73 -9.42 12.25
N ALA A 154 -2.64 -9.52 11.47
CA ALA A 154 -1.34 -9.96 11.95
C ALA A 154 -0.47 -8.81 12.51
N TYR A 155 -1.00 -7.59 12.61
CA TYR A 155 -0.35 -6.34 13.04
C TYR A 155 0.87 -5.93 12.21
N ASN A 156 1.95 -6.71 12.20
CA ASN A 156 3.22 -6.42 11.55
C ASN A 156 3.12 -6.06 10.05
N PRO A 157 2.24 -6.68 9.22
CA PRO A 157 2.12 -6.31 7.82
C PRO A 157 1.19 -5.11 7.57
N SER A 158 0.81 -4.37 8.61
CA SER A 158 0.07 -3.11 8.44
C SER A 158 0.90 -2.10 7.62
N LEU A 159 0.24 -1.40 6.70
CA LEU A 159 0.85 -0.36 5.88
C LEU A 159 0.50 1.01 6.45
N GLY A 160 1.53 1.77 6.85
CA GLY A 160 1.37 3.12 7.38
C GLY A 160 0.80 4.09 6.33
N PRO A 161 0.03 5.11 6.73
CA PRO A 161 -0.62 6.03 5.78
C PRO A 161 0.38 6.82 4.94
N LEU A 162 1.53 7.19 5.50
CA LEU A 162 2.61 7.84 4.75
C LEU A 162 3.19 6.92 3.67
N GLN A 163 3.40 5.62 3.98
CA GLN A 163 3.90 4.67 3.00
C GLN A 163 2.91 4.50 1.84
N ALA A 164 1.61 4.40 2.15
CA ALA A 164 0.56 4.37 1.13
C ALA A 164 0.57 5.64 0.26
N ALA A 165 0.79 6.82 0.86
CA ALA A 165 0.84 8.08 0.11
C ALA A 165 2.09 8.16 -0.78
N LEU A 166 3.23 7.65 -0.32
CA LEU A 166 4.47 7.54 -1.11
C LEU A 166 4.31 6.56 -2.27
N VAL A 167 3.62 5.43 -2.07
CA VAL A 167 3.26 4.52 -3.17
C VAL A 167 2.43 5.25 -4.22
N ALA A 168 1.43 6.03 -3.81
CA ALA A 168 0.62 6.83 -4.73
C ALA A 168 1.46 7.88 -5.49
N PHE A 169 2.36 8.59 -4.79
CA PHE A 169 3.30 9.54 -5.37
C PHE A 169 4.18 8.90 -6.45
N ILE A 170 4.84 7.79 -6.13
CA ILE A 170 5.72 7.08 -7.07
C ILE A 170 4.92 6.53 -8.26
N SER A 171 3.79 5.88 -8.00
CA SER A 171 2.98 5.22 -9.05
C SER A 171 2.39 6.23 -10.04
N ALA A 172 2.19 7.48 -9.62
CA ALA A 172 1.69 8.55 -10.45
C ALA A 172 2.81 9.40 -11.09
N GLY A 173 4.08 9.00 -10.96
CA GLY A 173 5.22 9.69 -11.57
C GLY A 173 5.59 11.00 -10.86
N GLY A 174 5.42 11.08 -9.54
CA GLY A 174 5.67 12.27 -8.73
C GLY A 174 7.10 12.80 -8.79
N GLY A 175 8.09 11.94 -9.09
CA GLY A 175 9.49 12.32 -9.22
C GLY A 175 10.33 11.82 -8.04
N ASP A 176 11.31 12.62 -7.64
CA ASP A 176 12.21 12.31 -6.52
C ASP A 176 11.56 12.72 -5.19
N TYR A 177 11.99 12.14 -4.06
CA TYR A 177 11.38 12.46 -2.76
C TYR A 177 11.58 13.92 -2.34
N GLU A 178 12.63 14.56 -2.84
CA GLU A 178 12.91 15.98 -2.68
C GLU A 178 11.85 16.88 -3.34
N ASP A 179 11.08 16.36 -4.30
CA ASP A 179 9.95 17.08 -4.91
C ASP A 179 8.74 17.18 -3.95
N ILE A 180 8.73 16.44 -2.84
CA ILE A 180 7.64 16.51 -1.85
C ILE A 180 7.76 17.81 -1.04
N ALA A 181 6.96 18.81 -1.40
CA ALA A 181 6.99 20.13 -0.81
C ALA A 181 6.27 20.21 0.56
N ALA A 182 5.17 19.49 0.73
CA ALA A 182 4.42 19.46 1.98
C ALA A 182 3.70 18.13 2.20
N ALA A 183 3.45 17.81 3.46
CA ALA A 183 2.73 16.63 3.88
C ALA A 183 1.82 16.96 5.07
N VAL A 184 0.61 16.39 5.07
CA VAL A 184 -0.33 16.48 6.20
C VAL A 184 -0.73 15.08 6.64
N LEU A 185 -0.63 14.83 7.94
CA LEU A 185 -1.22 13.66 8.60
C LEU A 185 -2.53 14.08 9.27
N VAL A 186 -3.58 13.27 9.10
CA VAL A 186 -4.80 13.32 9.91
C VAL A 186 -4.94 11.97 10.60
N GLU A 187 -5.09 11.98 11.92
CA GLU A 187 -5.35 10.78 12.71
C GLU A 187 -6.43 11.07 13.77
N LYS A 188 -7.13 10.03 14.24
CA LYS A 188 -8.18 10.19 15.24
C LYS A 188 -7.66 10.73 16.58
N GLU A 189 -8.41 11.64 17.18
CA GLU A 189 -8.14 12.13 18.54
C GLU A 189 -8.23 10.97 19.55
N GLY A 190 -7.27 10.89 20.47
CA GLY A 190 -7.21 9.80 21.45
C GLY A 190 -6.85 8.42 20.86
N ALA A 191 -6.39 8.35 19.61
CA ALA A 191 -5.92 7.10 19.00
C ALA A 191 -4.82 6.42 19.85
N LEU A 192 -4.97 5.11 20.07
CA LEU A 192 -4.00 4.25 20.77
C LEU A 192 -2.71 4.09 19.95
N ILE A 193 -2.85 4.01 18.63
CA ILE A 193 -1.74 3.91 17.69
C ILE A 193 -1.55 5.29 17.05
N LYS A 194 -0.33 5.82 17.17
CA LYS A 194 0.06 7.15 16.70
C LYS A 194 1.02 7.05 15.53
N GLN A 195 0.72 7.75 14.44
CA GLN A 195 1.53 7.72 13.22
C GLN A 195 2.52 8.89 13.11
N ASP A 196 2.24 9.99 13.82
CA ASP A 196 2.98 11.27 13.74
C ASP A 196 4.50 11.11 13.83
N HIS A 197 5.01 10.52 14.91
CA HIS A 197 6.46 10.45 15.14
C HIS A 197 7.19 9.62 14.08
N THR A 198 6.61 8.49 13.67
CA THR A 198 7.16 7.63 12.63
C THR A 198 7.11 8.30 11.27
N ALA A 199 5.99 8.99 10.95
CA ALA A 199 5.84 9.73 9.70
C ALA A 199 6.86 10.87 9.61
N ARG A 200 7.03 11.63 10.69
CA ARG A 200 8.01 12.71 10.79
C ARG A 200 9.45 12.20 10.62
N LEU A 201 9.80 11.10 11.26
CA LEU A 201 11.14 10.49 11.13
C LEU A 201 11.42 10.05 9.69
N LEU A 202 10.45 9.39 9.04
CA LEU A 202 10.59 8.94 7.66
C LEU A 202 10.71 10.12 6.70
N LEU A 203 9.82 11.11 6.79
CA LEU A 203 9.88 12.31 5.95
C LEU A 203 11.19 13.07 6.14
N HIS A 204 11.68 13.21 7.37
CA HIS A 204 12.97 13.85 7.62
C HIS A 204 14.13 13.12 6.93
N SER A 205 14.04 11.80 6.81
CA SER A 205 15.10 10.97 6.20
C SER A 205 15.11 11.03 4.67
N ILE A 206 13.94 11.17 4.03
CA ILE A 206 13.81 11.09 2.56
C ILE A 206 13.50 12.43 1.89
N ALA A 207 12.86 13.35 2.59
CA ALA A 207 12.40 14.65 2.09
C ALA A 207 12.60 15.72 3.18
N PRO A 208 13.85 16.05 3.54
CA PRO A 208 14.17 16.90 4.71
C PRO A 208 13.63 18.34 4.61
N LEU A 209 13.32 18.80 3.40
CA LEU A 209 12.74 20.12 3.14
C LEU A 209 11.19 20.12 3.16
N CYS A 210 10.57 18.95 3.27
CA CYS A 210 9.12 18.80 3.33
C CYS A 210 8.57 19.46 4.59
N ARG A 211 7.59 20.35 4.42
CA ARG A 211 6.81 20.87 5.55
C ARG A 211 5.79 19.82 5.99
N PHE A 212 5.83 19.42 7.26
CA PHE A 212 4.95 18.39 7.80
C PHE A 212 4.09 18.92 8.95
N GLU A 213 2.78 18.72 8.85
CA GLU A 213 1.79 19.05 9.89
C GLU A 213 0.92 17.83 10.22
N ALA A 214 0.50 17.71 11.47
CA ALA A 214 -0.38 16.65 11.93
C ALA A 214 -1.62 17.24 12.63
N PHE A 215 -2.80 16.73 12.29
CA PHE A 215 -4.08 17.14 12.85
C PHE A 215 -4.80 15.97 13.50
N LEU A 216 -5.48 16.26 14.62
CA LEU A 216 -6.33 15.31 15.32
C LEU A 216 -7.79 15.54 14.93
N ALA A 217 -8.44 14.51 14.39
CA ALA A 217 -9.83 14.57 13.96
C ALA A 217 -10.77 13.89 14.98
N THR A 218 -11.97 14.44 15.14
CA THR A 218 -13.03 13.92 16.02
C THR A 218 -14.04 13.08 15.25
#